data_AF-T0Z5A8-F1
#
_entry.id   AF-T0Z5A8-F1
#
_cell.length_a   1.000
_cell.length_b   1.000
_cell.length_c   1.000
_cell.angle_alpha   90.00
_cell.angle_beta   90.00
_cell.angle_gamma   90.00
#
_symmetry.space_group_name_H-M   'P 1'
#
loop_
_entity.id
_entity.type
_entity.pdbx_description
1 polymer ?
#
loop_
_entity_poly.entity_id
_entity_poly.type
_entity_poly.pdbx_seq_one_letter_code
_entity_poly.pdbx_strand_id
1 'polypeptide(L)'
;MFIKNPSTDYFGLEPIQVPAENVNRGTKFYLIKFKRPDIVDDIIFPQVQKMINSIIRNAQIKGFRILNSEHYIGGNGEYVEVLLELEKDLLPNVIIHTGPPVDLENVLIFMEKYSRMKTLRGPYVNGDRLYVELPNDKREFIQNLREDIRSIDLGKHINKIKQNMIIESYDEKPPDLEVTKVFLSKKNPNTLLSS
;
A
#
# COMPACT_ATOMS: atom_id res chain seq x y z
N MET A 1 9.36 -24.65 -15.90
CA MET A 1 7.88 -24.51 -15.90
C MET A 1 7.30 -25.71 -16.60
N PHE A 2 6.34 -26.42 -16.00
CA PHE A 2 5.77 -27.73 -16.40
C PHE A 2 5.79 -28.05 -17.91
N ILE A 3 5.46 -27.07 -18.76
CA ILE A 3 5.49 -27.18 -20.22
C ILE A 3 6.86 -27.60 -20.78
N LYS A 4 7.96 -27.10 -20.20
CA LYS A 4 9.32 -27.44 -20.64
C LYS A 4 9.84 -28.75 -20.05
N ASN A 5 9.33 -29.19 -18.89
CA ASN A 5 9.74 -30.41 -18.19
C ASN A 5 8.59 -30.90 -17.30
N PRO A 6 7.64 -31.69 -17.81
CA PRO A 6 6.56 -32.24 -17.00
C PRO A 6 7.12 -33.32 -16.07
N SER A 7 6.80 -33.24 -14.77
CA SER A 7 7.21 -34.22 -13.75
C SER A 7 6.03 -34.55 -12.82
N THR A 8 6.03 -35.77 -12.28
CA THR A 8 5.12 -36.17 -11.19
C THR A 8 5.36 -35.37 -9.91
N ASP A 9 6.52 -34.74 -9.75
CA ASP A 9 6.83 -33.87 -8.60
C ASP A 9 5.93 -32.62 -8.55
N TYR A 10 5.28 -32.28 -9.66
CA TYR A 10 4.25 -31.22 -9.70
C TYR A 10 2.90 -31.69 -9.12
N PHE A 11 2.71 -32.99 -8.94
CA PHE A 11 1.48 -33.60 -8.43
C PHE A 11 1.75 -34.24 -7.07
N GLY A 12 1.32 -33.58 -5.99
CA GLY A 12 1.13 -34.26 -4.70
C GLY A 12 1.85 -33.68 -3.50
N LEU A 13 2.74 -32.70 -3.66
CA LEU A 13 3.24 -31.87 -2.56
C LEU A 13 3.38 -30.44 -3.06
N GLU A 14 2.79 -29.47 -2.37
CA GLU A 14 3.24 -28.10 -2.57
C GLU A 14 4.74 -28.07 -2.23
N PRO A 15 5.62 -27.62 -3.14
CA PRO A 15 7.04 -27.57 -2.85
C PRO A 15 7.25 -26.74 -1.58
N ILE A 16 8.05 -27.26 -0.64
CA ILE A 16 8.40 -26.56 0.60
C ILE A 16 8.86 -25.16 0.22
N GLN A 17 8.06 -24.16 0.58
CA GLN A 17 8.39 -22.79 0.25
C GLN A 17 9.46 -22.32 1.23
N VAL A 18 10.70 -22.22 0.77
CA VAL A 18 11.78 -21.63 1.56
C VAL A 18 11.71 -20.12 1.35
N PRO A 19 11.48 -19.32 2.42
CA PRO A 19 11.53 -17.87 2.31
C PRO A 19 12.88 -17.43 1.73
N ALA A 20 12.85 -16.49 0.78
CA ALA A 20 14.08 -15.83 0.35
C ALA A 20 14.77 -15.13 1.53
N GLU A 21 16.07 -14.88 1.40
CA GLU A 21 16.80 -14.12 2.43
C GLU A 21 16.18 -12.73 2.61
N ASN A 22 16.02 -12.32 3.87
CA ASN A 22 15.55 -10.99 4.22
C ASN A 22 16.67 -9.95 4.02
N VAL A 23 16.81 -9.50 2.78
CA VAL A 23 17.82 -8.52 2.34
C VAL A 23 17.25 -7.10 2.34
N ASN A 24 18.14 -6.10 2.38
CA ASN A 24 17.75 -4.70 2.23
C ASN A 24 17.29 -4.48 0.78
N ARG A 25 16.05 -3.99 0.61
CA ARG A 25 15.42 -3.79 -0.70
C ARG A 25 15.38 -2.32 -1.14
N GLY A 26 15.88 -1.41 -0.32
CA GLY A 26 15.77 0.04 -0.53
C GLY A 26 14.32 0.55 -0.46
N THR A 27 13.41 -0.25 0.09
CA THR A 27 11.98 0.05 0.22
C THR A 27 11.60 0.29 1.68
N LYS A 28 10.34 0.67 1.91
CA LYS A 28 9.78 0.94 3.24
C LYS A 28 8.73 -0.11 3.57
N PHE A 29 8.71 -0.60 4.80
CA PHE A 29 7.77 -1.62 5.23
C PHE A 29 6.83 -1.08 6.31
N TYR A 30 5.56 -1.43 6.22
CA TYR A 30 4.57 -1.10 7.22
C TYR A 30 3.84 -2.37 7.65
N LEU A 31 3.89 -2.68 8.93
CA LEU A 31 3.14 -3.76 9.55
C LEU A 31 1.89 -3.18 10.21
N ILE A 32 0.73 -3.76 9.90
CA ILE A 32 -0.53 -3.48 10.59
C ILE A 32 -0.92 -4.76 11.33
N LYS A 33 -1.06 -4.68 12.65
CA LYS A 33 -1.39 -5.83 13.50
C LYS A 33 -2.64 -5.57 14.32
N PHE A 34 -3.53 -6.56 14.39
CA PHE A 34 -4.75 -6.48 15.20
C PHE A 34 -5.25 -7.86 15.64
N LYS A 35 -6.02 -7.87 16.73
CA LYS A 35 -6.72 -9.09 17.19
C LYS A 35 -7.76 -9.51 16.15
N ARG A 36 -7.78 -10.79 15.79
CA ARG A 36 -8.77 -11.33 14.85
C ARG A 36 -10.17 -11.15 15.44
N PRO A 37 -11.16 -10.63 14.68
CA PRO A 37 -12.55 -10.69 15.09
C PRO A 37 -13.01 -12.16 15.25
N ASP A 38 -13.92 -12.41 16.17
CA ASP A 38 -14.53 -13.73 16.38
C ASP A 38 -15.48 -14.09 15.23
N ILE A 39 -14.90 -14.57 14.13
CA ILE A 39 -15.56 -14.98 12.89
C ILE A 39 -14.77 -16.12 12.24
N VAL A 40 -15.46 -16.92 11.41
CA VAL A 40 -14.87 -18.05 10.67
C VAL A 40 -13.95 -17.60 9.53
N ASP A 41 -13.06 -18.50 9.09
CA ASP A 41 -12.04 -18.27 8.07
C ASP A 41 -12.61 -17.70 6.76
N ASP A 42 -13.67 -18.32 6.23
CA ASP A 42 -14.36 -17.92 5.00
C ASP A 42 -14.86 -16.47 5.01
N ILE A 43 -14.99 -15.86 6.19
CA ILE A 43 -15.45 -14.49 6.35
C ILE A 43 -14.28 -13.53 6.64
N ILE A 44 -13.23 -13.96 7.33
CA ILE A 44 -12.08 -13.09 7.64
C ILE A 44 -11.18 -12.90 6.42
N PHE A 45 -10.88 -13.95 5.66
CA PHE A 45 -9.95 -13.88 4.53
C PHE A 45 -10.40 -12.84 3.49
N PRO A 46 -11.66 -12.88 2.98
CA PRO A 46 -12.15 -11.85 2.06
C PRO A 46 -12.15 -10.44 2.65
N GLN A 47 -12.35 -10.31 3.98
CA GLN A 47 -12.32 -9.00 4.63
C GLN A 47 -10.91 -8.43 4.77
N VAL A 48 -9.91 -9.25 5.11
CA VAL A 48 -8.51 -8.81 5.12
C VAL A 48 -8.06 -8.40 3.72
N GLN A 49 -8.44 -9.18 2.70
CA GLN A 49 -8.16 -8.81 1.32
C GLN A 49 -8.85 -7.48 0.92
N LYS A 50 -10.10 -7.28 1.33
CA LYS A 50 -10.80 -6.00 1.13
C LYS A 50 -10.06 -4.85 1.82
N MET A 51 -9.67 -5.02 3.08
CA MET A 51 -8.88 -4.03 3.82
C MET A 51 -7.60 -3.65 3.05
N ILE A 52 -6.82 -4.63 2.60
CA ILE A 52 -5.59 -4.40 1.84
C ILE A 52 -5.88 -3.62 0.55
N ASN A 53 -6.88 -4.05 -0.22
CA ASN A 53 -7.26 -3.38 -1.47
C ASN A 53 -7.73 -1.93 -1.23
N SER A 54 -8.50 -1.70 -0.17
CA SER A 54 -8.93 -0.36 0.24
C SER A 54 -7.74 0.53 0.60
N ILE A 55 -6.76 0.01 1.34
CA ILE A 55 -5.54 0.75 1.71
C ILE A 55 -4.71 1.07 0.46
N ILE A 56 -4.45 0.08 -0.41
CA ILE A 56 -3.69 0.27 -1.65
C ILE A 56 -4.33 1.35 -2.54
N ARG A 57 -5.66 1.28 -2.73
CA ARG A 57 -6.38 2.25 -3.53
C ARG A 57 -6.22 3.68 -2.99
N ASN A 58 -6.37 3.87 -1.67
CA ASN A 58 -6.25 5.20 -1.06
C ASN A 58 -4.81 5.71 -1.07
N ALA A 59 -3.83 4.84 -0.81
CA ALA A 59 -2.42 5.15 -0.94
C ALA A 59 -2.08 5.69 -2.33
N GLN A 60 -2.57 4.99 -3.39
CA GLN A 60 -2.35 5.38 -4.77
C GLN A 60 -2.98 6.74 -5.12
N ILE A 61 -4.22 7.01 -4.67
CA ILE A 61 -4.89 8.31 -4.86
C ILE A 61 -4.06 9.45 -4.24
N LYS A 62 -3.38 9.18 -3.13
CA LYS A 62 -2.53 10.14 -2.40
C LYS A 62 -1.09 10.19 -2.91
N GLY A 63 -0.75 9.44 -3.96
CA GLY A 63 0.57 9.45 -4.59
C GLY A 63 1.60 8.49 -3.98
N PHE A 64 1.21 7.62 -3.04
CA PHE A 64 2.06 6.56 -2.52
C PHE A 64 1.92 5.30 -3.38
N ARG A 65 3.05 4.62 -3.62
CA ARG A 65 3.09 3.38 -4.37
C ARG A 65 3.40 2.21 -3.44
N ILE A 66 2.40 1.36 -3.23
CA ILE A 66 2.59 0.06 -2.59
C ILE A 66 3.05 -0.93 -3.67
N LEU A 67 4.26 -1.47 -3.49
CA LEU A 67 4.87 -2.41 -4.42
C LEU A 67 4.32 -3.82 -4.24
N ASN A 68 4.12 -4.21 -2.98
CA ASN A 68 3.64 -5.54 -2.63
C ASN A 68 2.94 -5.50 -1.27
N SER A 69 2.12 -6.51 -1.02
CA SER A 69 1.42 -6.69 0.25
C SER A 69 1.24 -8.17 0.55
N GLU A 70 1.22 -8.49 1.83
CA GLU A 70 0.84 -9.83 2.32
C GLU A 70 0.12 -9.72 3.65
N HIS A 71 -0.56 -10.80 4.02
CA HIS A 71 -1.19 -10.99 5.30
C HIS A 71 -0.87 -12.36 5.86
N TYR A 72 -1.00 -12.47 7.17
CA TYR A 72 -0.96 -13.72 7.90
C TYR A 72 -2.02 -13.69 8.99
N ILE A 73 -2.73 -14.81 9.12
CA ILE A 73 -3.74 -15.02 10.16
C ILE A 73 -3.14 -16.06 11.11
N GLY A 74 -2.60 -15.60 12.24
CA GLY A 74 -1.71 -16.38 13.08
C GLY A 74 -2.32 -16.92 14.37
N GLY A 75 -1.56 -17.80 15.04
CA GLY A 75 -1.80 -18.28 16.41
C GLY A 75 -3.19 -18.85 16.64
N ASN A 76 -3.51 -20.00 16.02
CA ASN A 76 -4.85 -20.60 16.04
C ASN A 76 -5.99 -19.66 15.57
N GLY A 77 -5.66 -18.57 14.87
CA GLY A 77 -6.62 -17.54 14.48
C GLY A 77 -6.84 -16.45 15.54
N GLU A 78 -5.88 -16.13 16.39
CA GLU A 78 -6.06 -15.07 17.40
C GLU A 78 -5.74 -13.66 16.89
N TYR A 79 -4.88 -13.54 15.88
CA TYR A 79 -4.44 -12.25 15.36
C TYR A 79 -4.29 -12.24 13.83
N VAL A 80 -4.27 -11.02 13.28
CA VAL A 80 -4.00 -10.76 11.87
C VAL A 80 -2.82 -9.79 11.78
N GLU A 81 -1.90 -10.12 10.89
CA GLU A 81 -0.78 -9.29 10.46
C GLU A 81 -0.96 -8.95 8.99
N VAL A 82 -0.77 -7.69 8.62
CA VAL A 82 -0.76 -7.22 7.24
C VAL A 82 0.55 -6.46 7.02
N LEU A 83 1.35 -6.92 6.07
CA LEU A 83 2.60 -6.30 5.68
C LEU A 83 2.42 -5.57 4.35
N LEU A 84 2.86 -4.31 4.29
CA LEU A 84 2.87 -3.48 3.08
C LEU A 84 4.32 -3.11 2.76
N GLU A 85 4.74 -3.33 1.52
CA GLU A 85 6.02 -2.84 0.98
C GLU A 85 5.75 -1.59 0.12
N LEU A 86 6.39 -0.48 0.43
CA LEU A 86 6.27 0.80 -0.26
C LEU A 86 7.55 1.18 -0.97
N GLU A 87 7.41 1.80 -2.15
CA GLU A 87 8.52 2.41 -2.87
C GLU A 87 9.17 3.55 -2.08
N LYS A 88 8.33 4.38 -1.44
CA LYS A 88 8.71 5.47 -0.54
C LYS A 88 7.53 5.78 0.37
N ASP A 89 7.82 6.22 1.58
CA ASP A 89 6.82 6.60 2.57
C ASP A 89 6.82 8.11 2.90
N LEU A 90 7.67 8.87 2.19
CA LEU A 90 7.75 10.31 2.24
C LEU A 90 7.65 10.91 0.84
N LEU A 91 6.62 11.72 0.61
CA LEU A 91 6.42 12.47 -0.63
C LEU A 91 7.14 13.83 -0.60
N PRO A 92 7.37 14.46 -1.76
CA PRO A 92 7.88 15.82 -1.81
C PRO A 92 7.01 16.82 -1.04
N ASN A 93 7.63 17.90 -0.58
CA ASN A 93 6.96 19.03 0.08
C ASN A 93 6.03 19.83 -0.84
N VAL A 94 6.03 19.51 -2.14
CA VAL A 94 5.25 20.21 -3.16
C VAL A 94 4.28 19.23 -3.81
N ILE A 95 3.04 19.68 -3.98
CA ILE A 95 2.06 19.04 -4.86
C ILE A 95 1.72 19.99 -6.01
N ILE A 96 1.74 19.44 -7.23
CA ILE A 96 1.36 20.18 -8.44
C ILE A 96 -0.12 19.94 -8.69
N HIS A 97 -0.93 20.99 -8.57
CA HIS A 97 -2.34 20.93 -8.93
C HIS A 97 -2.51 21.40 -10.38
N THR A 98 -3.07 20.53 -11.22
CA THR A 98 -3.33 20.83 -12.64
C THR A 98 -4.68 21.51 -12.76
N GLY A 99 -4.69 22.71 -13.34
CA GLY A 99 -5.88 23.50 -13.64
C GLY A 99 -6.48 23.20 -15.02
N PRO A 100 -7.49 23.98 -15.43
CA PRO A 100 -8.10 23.84 -16.75
C PRO A 100 -7.12 24.25 -17.86
N PRO A 101 -7.40 23.85 -19.11
CA PRO A 101 -6.85 24.50 -20.29
C PRO A 101 -7.10 26.02 -20.30
N VAL A 102 -6.18 26.78 -20.89
CA VAL A 102 -6.14 28.26 -20.84
C VAL A 102 -7.24 28.96 -21.64
N ASP A 103 -7.92 28.24 -22.54
CA ASP A 103 -8.98 28.74 -23.42
C ASP A 103 -10.39 28.56 -22.82
N LEU A 104 -10.50 27.97 -21.63
CA LEU A 104 -11.78 27.77 -20.95
C LEU A 104 -12.11 28.92 -19.99
N GLU A 105 -13.40 29.26 -19.86
CA GLU A 105 -13.88 30.32 -18.95
C GLU A 105 -13.50 30.10 -17.48
N ASN A 106 -13.33 28.84 -17.07
CA ASN A 106 -12.98 28.45 -15.70
C ASN A 106 -11.55 28.84 -15.28
N VAL A 107 -10.73 29.36 -16.20
CA VAL A 107 -9.41 29.94 -15.93
C VAL A 107 -9.49 31.04 -14.89
N LEU A 108 -10.44 31.97 -15.01
CA LEU A 108 -10.56 33.11 -14.08
C LEU A 108 -10.85 32.64 -12.64
N ILE A 109 -11.72 31.64 -12.48
CA ILE A 109 -12.06 31.05 -11.19
C ILE A 109 -10.84 30.37 -10.55
N PHE A 110 -10.06 29.64 -11.35
CA PHE A 110 -8.82 29.02 -10.89
C PHE A 110 -7.83 30.09 -10.44
N MET A 111 -7.57 31.10 -11.26
CA MET A 111 -6.65 32.19 -10.94
C MET A 111 -7.07 32.93 -9.67
N GLU A 112 -8.36 33.29 -9.52
CA GLU A 112 -8.87 34.00 -8.35
C GLU A 112 -8.70 33.17 -7.08
N LYS A 113 -9.07 31.88 -7.12
CA LYS A 113 -8.93 30.97 -5.99
C LYS A 113 -7.48 30.87 -5.53
N TYR A 114 -6.57 30.59 -6.45
CA TYR A 114 -5.18 30.27 -6.09
C TYR A 114 -4.30 31.51 -5.87
N SER A 115 -4.66 32.67 -6.41
CA SER A 115 -3.97 33.94 -6.10
C SER A 115 -4.23 34.43 -4.67
N ARG A 116 -5.30 33.96 -4.02
CA ARG A 116 -5.62 34.28 -2.62
C ARG A 116 -5.08 33.28 -1.61
N MET A 117 -4.53 32.15 -2.08
CA MET A 117 -3.98 31.10 -1.21
C MET A 117 -2.47 31.21 -1.10
N LYS A 118 -1.92 30.64 -0.03
CA LYS A 118 -0.46 30.49 0.12
C LYS A 118 0.03 29.40 -0.82
N THR A 119 0.57 29.79 -1.97
CA THR A 119 1.18 28.90 -2.97
C THR A 119 2.71 28.89 -2.80
N LEU A 120 3.37 27.82 -3.26
CA LEU A 120 4.83 27.78 -3.41
C LEU A 120 5.24 28.43 -4.74
N ARG A 121 4.46 28.19 -5.80
CA ARG A 121 4.63 28.81 -7.12
C ARG A 121 3.30 28.88 -7.86
N GLY A 122 3.12 29.95 -8.61
CA GLY A 122 1.94 30.15 -9.45
C GLY A 122 0.74 30.77 -8.72
N PRO A 123 -0.42 30.83 -9.40
CA PRO A 123 -0.72 30.15 -10.68
C PRO A 123 0.17 30.52 -11.86
N TYR A 124 0.48 29.56 -12.75
CA TYR A 124 1.24 29.79 -13.97
C TYR A 124 0.73 28.93 -15.13
N VAL A 125 1.03 29.34 -16.36
CA VAL A 125 0.74 28.56 -17.57
C VAL A 125 1.95 27.72 -17.95
N ASN A 126 1.74 26.46 -18.32
CA ASN A 126 2.76 25.61 -18.94
C ASN A 126 2.10 24.82 -20.08
N GLY A 127 2.55 25.05 -21.31
CA GLY A 127 1.84 24.55 -22.49
C GLY A 127 0.46 25.20 -22.63
N ASP A 128 -0.59 24.39 -22.70
CA ASP A 128 -1.99 24.80 -22.86
C ASP A 128 -2.77 24.83 -21.54
N ARG A 129 -2.11 24.62 -20.39
CA ARG A 129 -2.77 24.41 -19.10
C ARG A 129 -2.24 25.30 -17.99
N LEU A 130 -3.12 25.57 -17.03
CA LEU A 130 -2.77 26.19 -15.75
C LEU A 130 -2.23 25.18 -14.75
N TYR A 131 -1.30 25.64 -13.92
CA TYR A 131 -0.70 24.89 -12.82
C TYR A 131 -0.51 25.78 -11.61
N VAL A 132 -0.49 25.15 -10.44
CA VAL A 132 -0.09 25.79 -9.19
C VAL A 132 0.63 24.76 -8.32
N GLU A 133 1.72 25.20 -7.70
CA GLU A 133 2.49 24.41 -6.74
C GLU A 133 2.07 24.79 -5.33
N LEU A 134 1.63 23.81 -4.55
CA LEU A 134 1.12 23.99 -3.21
C LEU A 134 2.00 23.23 -2.21
N PRO A 135 2.07 23.68 -0.94
CA PRO A 135 2.64 22.87 0.14
C PRO A 135 1.91 21.52 0.26
N ASN A 136 2.67 20.45 0.50
CA ASN A 136 2.14 19.12 0.75
C ASN A 136 2.20 18.79 2.25
N ASP A 137 1.14 19.13 2.97
CA ASP A 137 1.05 18.93 4.43
C ASP A 137 0.83 17.46 4.84
N LYS A 138 0.44 16.60 3.88
CA LYS A 138 0.17 15.16 4.12
C LYS A 138 1.14 14.28 3.33
N ARG A 139 2.43 14.58 3.47
CA ARG A 139 3.49 13.90 2.71
C ARG A 139 3.96 12.58 3.31
N GLU A 140 3.65 12.29 4.57
CA GLU A 140 4.07 11.08 5.27
C GLU A 140 3.01 9.98 5.16
N PHE A 141 3.43 8.77 4.80
CA PHE A 141 2.52 7.65 4.63
C PHE A 141 1.84 7.26 5.95
N ILE A 142 2.58 7.25 7.06
CA ILE A 142 2.03 6.88 8.38
C ILE A 142 0.84 7.75 8.79
N GLN A 143 0.90 9.05 8.50
CA GLN A 143 -0.19 9.98 8.79
C GLN A 143 -1.41 9.66 7.92
N ASN A 144 -1.19 9.48 6.61
CA ASN A 144 -2.26 9.15 5.67
C ASN A 144 -2.91 7.79 5.98
N LEU A 145 -2.12 6.78 6.32
CA LEU A 145 -2.59 5.44 6.66
C LEU A 145 -3.46 5.45 7.91
N ARG A 146 -3.06 6.19 8.96
CA ARG A 146 -3.85 6.34 10.18
C ARG A 146 -5.19 7.03 9.93
N GLU A 147 -5.21 8.06 9.09
CA GLU A 147 -6.45 8.73 8.68
C GLU A 147 -7.35 7.80 7.85
N ASP A 148 -6.75 7.05 6.93
CA ASP A 148 -7.47 6.11 6.07
C ASP A 148 -8.11 4.98 6.87
N ILE A 149 -7.35 4.33 7.76
CA ILE A 149 -7.88 3.26 8.63
C ILE A 149 -9.09 3.76 9.42
N ARG A 150 -9.12 5.03 9.84
CA ARG A 150 -10.25 5.61 10.58
C ARG A 150 -11.46 5.95 9.71
N SER A 151 -11.28 6.25 8.43
CA SER A 151 -12.32 6.85 7.58
C SER A 151 -12.87 5.90 6.52
N ILE A 152 -12.05 5.01 5.97
CA ILE A 152 -12.45 4.14 4.86
C ILE A 152 -13.13 2.86 5.35
N ASP A 153 -13.85 2.20 4.44
CA ASP A 153 -14.44 0.89 4.69
C ASP A 153 -13.42 -0.23 4.47
N LEU A 154 -13.01 -0.86 5.57
CA LEU A 154 -12.08 -1.99 5.60
C LEU A 154 -12.79 -3.36 5.63
N GLY A 155 -14.12 -3.39 5.61
CA GLY A 155 -14.92 -4.60 5.81
C GLY A 155 -15.68 -4.58 7.13
N LYS A 156 -16.89 -5.18 7.11
CA LYS A 156 -17.91 -5.06 8.18
C LYS A 156 -17.37 -5.35 9.59
N HIS A 157 -16.58 -6.40 9.77
CA HIS A 157 -16.06 -6.83 11.06
C HIS A 157 -14.76 -6.12 11.41
N ILE A 158 -13.86 -5.92 10.44
CA ILE A 158 -12.61 -5.17 10.63
C ILE A 158 -12.90 -3.71 11.02
N ASN A 159 -13.92 -3.09 10.44
CA ASN A 159 -14.35 -1.74 10.79
C ASN A 159 -14.67 -1.55 12.28
N LYS A 160 -15.11 -2.61 12.97
CA LYS A 160 -15.44 -2.55 14.40
C LYS A 160 -14.21 -2.51 15.30
N ILE A 161 -13.07 -2.96 14.80
CA ILE A 161 -11.82 -3.10 15.58
C ILE A 161 -10.68 -2.22 15.07
N LYS A 162 -10.93 -1.39 14.05
CA LYS A 162 -9.91 -0.54 13.41
C LYS A 162 -9.17 0.41 14.35
N GLN A 163 -9.78 0.76 15.49
CA GLN A 163 -9.15 1.60 16.52
C GLN A 163 -8.06 0.87 17.32
N ASN A 164 -8.09 -0.48 17.31
CA ASN A 164 -7.16 -1.33 18.06
C ASN A 164 -5.98 -1.80 17.19
N MET A 165 -5.86 -1.29 15.96
CA MET A 165 -4.78 -1.63 15.05
C MET A 165 -3.49 -0.95 15.51
N ILE A 166 -2.44 -1.75 15.62
CA ILE A 166 -1.07 -1.29 15.84
C ILE A 166 -0.41 -1.16 14.47
N ILE A 167 0.31 -0.06 14.25
CA ILE A 167 1.01 0.22 12.98
C ILE A 167 2.46 0.50 13.30
N GLU A 168 3.35 -0.27 12.69
CA GLU A 168 4.80 -0.15 12.85
C GLU A 168 5.45 0.02 11.48
N SER A 169 6.45 0.90 11.39
CA SER A 169 7.23 1.15 10.18
C SER A 169 8.64 0.60 10.33
N TYR A 170 9.17 0.03 9.25
CA TYR A 170 10.51 -0.51 9.19
C TYR A 170 11.23 -0.01 7.95
N ASP A 171 12.48 0.38 8.13
CA ASP A 171 13.37 0.78 7.07
C ASP A 171 14.14 -0.43 6.55
N GLU A 172 14.39 -0.46 5.24
CA GLU A 172 15.27 -1.41 4.55
C GLU A 172 14.76 -2.86 4.48
N LYS A 173 14.26 -3.40 5.60
CA LYS A 173 13.84 -4.79 5.78
C LYS A 173 12.54 -4.89 6.59
N PRO A 174 11.64 -5.83 6.26
CA PRO A 174 10.50 -6.16 7.11
C PRO A 174 10.94 -6.85 8.42
N PRO A 175 10.12 -6.80 9.47
CA PRO A 175 10.40 -7.48 10.74
C PRO A 175 10.43 -9.00 10.55
N ASP A 176 11.14 -9.74 11.42
CA ASP A 176 11.16 -11.20 11.36
C ASP A 176 9.89 -11.79 12.02
N LEU A 177 8.83 -11.93 11.22
CA LEU A 177 7.50 -12.42 11.61
C LEU A 177 6.98 -13.46 10.61
N GLU A 178 5.92 -14.17 10.96
CA GLU A 178 5.28 -15.14 10.06
C GLU A 178 4.78 -14.51 8.76
N VAL A 179 4.16 -13.32 8.83
CA VAL A 179 3.77 -12.58 7.61
C VAL A 179 4.96 -12.29 6.69
N THR A 180 6.15 -12.06 7.25
CA THR A 180 7.38 -11.82 6.48
C THR A 180 7.87 -13.10 5.82
N LYS A 181 7.77 -14.24 6.50
CA LYS A 181 8.10 -15.54 5.91
C LYS A 181 7.20 -15.83 4.71
N VAL A 182 5.87 -15.63 4.85
CA VAL A 182 4.91 -15.78 3.75
C VAL A 182 5.20 -14.78 2.61
N PHE A 183 5.51 -13.54 2.96
CA PHE A 183 5.86 -12.51 1.98
C PHE A 183 7.11 -12.89 1.16
N LEU A 184 8.16 -13.39 1.82
CA LEU A 184 9.41 -13.80 1.18
C LEU A 184 9.34 -15.18 0.51
N SER A 185 8.32 -15.98 0.81
CA SER A 185 8.11 -17.29 0.20
C SER A 185 7.37 -17.23 -1.15
N LYS A 186 6.78 -16.07 -1.49
CA LYS A 186 6.18 -15.84 -2.82
C LYS A 186 7.20 -16.07 -3.93
N LYS A 187 6.98 -17.11 -4.74
CA LYS A 187 7.86 -17.48 -5.85
C LYS A 187 8.13 -16.32 -6.80
N ASN A 188 9.39 -16.19 -7.19
CA ASN A 188 9.76 -15.70 -8.52
C ASN A 188 9.51 -16.85 -9.52
N PRO A 189 8.65 -16.71 -10.54
CA PRO A 189 8.33 -17.81 -11.46
C PRO A 189 9.55 -18.38 -12.23
N ASN A 190 10.70 -17.68 -12.18
CA ASN A 190 11.91 -18.01 -12.94
C ASN A 190 12.97 -18.85 -12.19
N THR A 191 12.85 -19.14 -10.90
CA THR A 191 13.89 -19.85 -10.12
C THR A 191 13.87 -21.39 -10.26
N LEU A 192 13.06 -21.96 -11.14
CA LEU A 192 13.02 -23.41 -11.42
C LEU A 192 14.04 -23.88 -12.48
N LEU A 193 15.11 -23.10 -12.75
CA LEU A 193 16.05 -23.36 -13.85
C LEU A 193 17.53 -23.43 -13.44
N SER A 194 17.84 -23.50 -12.15
CA SER A 194 19.22 -23.56 -11.67
C SER A 194 19.42 -24.65 -10.61
N SER A 195 19.00 -25.87 -10.92
CA SER A 195 19.39 -27.09 -10.22
C SER A 195 19.40 -28.25 -11.20
#